data_AF-A0A1J4V9I5-F1
#
_entry.id   AF-A0A1J4V9I5-F1
#
_cell.length_a   1.000
_cell.length_b   1.000
_cell.length_c   1.000
_cell.angle_alpha   90.00
_cell.angle_beta   90.00
_cell.angle_gamma   90.00
#
_symmetry.space_group_name_H-M   'P 1'
#
loop_
_entity.id
_entity.type
_entity.pdbx_description
1 polymer ?
#
loop_
_entity_poly.entity_id
_entity_poly.type
_entity_poly.pdbx_seq_one_letter_code
_entity_poly.pdbx_strand_id
1 'polypeptide(L)' 'MNTTLQILLDQKMKSEASKIFKSIGITLSSGLKLYLAYVVNTARIPFDISATDNISESKKKKVK' A
#
# COMPACT_ATOMS: atom_id res chain seq x y z
N MET A 1 -19.21 -5.78 11.62
CA MET A 1 -18.42 -5.38 12.80
C MET A 1 -17.38 -4.40 12.33
N ASN A 2 -17.27 -3.22 12.96
CA ASN A 2 -16.38 -2.16 12.50
C ASN A 2 -15.23 -2.02 13.51
N THR A 3 -14.04 -1.69 13.03
CA THR A 3 -12.85 -1.50 13.87
C THR A 3 -12.13 -0.20 13.50
N THR A 4 -11.38 0.35 14.44
CA THR A 4 -10.61 1.58 14.29
C THR A 4 -9.14 1.23 14.09
N LEU A 5 -8.52 1.85 13.07
CA LEU A 5 -7.10 1.71 12.79
C LEU A 5 -6.36 3.00 13.19
N GLN A 6 -5.44 2.88 14.14
CA GLN A 6 -4.55 3.98 14.55
C GLN A 6 -3.16 3.71 13.98
N ILE A 7 -2.61 4.67 13.25
CA ILE A 7 -1.30 4.57 12.60
C ILE A 7 -0.48 5.80 12.98
N LEU A 8 0.77 5.58 13.37
CA LEU A 8 1.75 6.67 13.51
C LEU A 8 2.25 7.05 12.13
N LEU A 9 2.16 8.34 11.78
CA LEU A 9 2.62 8.85 10.50
C LEU A 9 3.18 10.27 10.65
N ASP A 10 4.13 10.61 9.80
CA ASP A 10 4.65 11.96 9.71
C ASP A 10 3.56 12.93 9.24
N GLN A 11 3.52 14.11 9.85
CA GLN A 11 2.51 15.12 9.55
C GLN A 11 2.58 15.60 8.10
N LYS A 12 3.80 15.68 7.53
CA LYS A 12 4.02 15.99 6.12
C LYS A 12 3.38 14.94 5.22
N MET A 13 3.66 13.66 5.47
CA MET A 13 3.12 12.54 4.70
C MET A 13 1.59 12.52 4.75
N LYS A 14 0.99 12.76 5.92
CA LYS A 14 -0.46 12.89 6.08
C LYS A 14 -1.05 13.98 5.19
N SER A 15 -0.43 15.16 5.22
CA SER A 15 -0.89 16.34 4.49
C SER A 15 -0.80 16.13 2.98
N GLU A 16 0.33 15.63 2.49
CA GLU A 16 0.56 15.36 1.07
C GLU A 16 -0.38 14.28 0.53
N ALA A 17 -0.47 13.14 1.20
CA ALA A 17 -1.40 12.08 0.82
C ALA A 17 -2.85 12.57 0.79
N SER A 18 -3.26 13.37 1.79
CA SER A 18 -4.61 13.94 1.83
C SER A 18 -4.89 14.89 0.66
N LYS A 19 -3.90 15.68 0.21
CA LYS A 19 -4.05 16.57 -0.95
C LYS A 19 -4.22 15.77 -2.24
N ILE A 20 -3.41 14.73 -2.45
CA ILE A 20 -3.47 13.85 -3.62
C ILE A 20 -4.81 13.10 -3.67
N PHE A 21 -5.26 12.53 -2.55
CA PHE A 21 -6.54 11.84 -2.52
C PHE A 21 -7.71 12.80 -2.77
N LYS A 22 -7.67 14.01 -2.23
CA LYS A 22 -8.69 15.04 -2.52
C LYS A 22 -8.72 15.45 -3.98
N SER A 23 -7.57 15.54 -4.66
CA SER A 23 -7.53 15.93 -6.07
C SER A 23 -8.19 14.88 -6.98
N ILE A 24 -8.27 13.62 -6.56
CA ILE A 24 -9.00 12.55 -7.26
C ILE A 24 -10.41 12.30 -6.67
N GLY A 25 -10.90 13.18 -5.80
CA GLY A 25 -12.26 13.13 -5.26
C GLY A 25 -12.50 12.11 -4.14
N ILE A 26 -11.44 11.63 -3.47
CA ILE A 26 -11.58 10.68 -2.36
C ILE A 26 -10.92 11.16 -1.06
N THR A 27 -11.32 10.57 0.05
CA THR A 27 -10.71 10.85 1.36
C THR A 27 -9.50 9.97 1.61
N LEU A 28 -8.61 10.39 2.53
CA LEU A 28 -7.49 9.56 3.00
C LEU A 28 -7.96 8.20 3.51
N SER A 29 -9.06 8.16 4.27
CA SER A 29 -9.65 6.92 4.78
C SER A 29 -10.18 6.03 3.65
N SER A 30 -10.79 6.60 2.61
CA SER A 30 -11.23 5.85 1.44
C SER A 30 -10.04 5.25 0.67
N GLY A 31 -8.97 6.03 0.49
CA GLY A 31 -7.73 5.55 -0.14
C GLY A 31 -7.09 4.40 0.63
N LEU A 32 -7.03 4.49 1.96
CA LEU A 32 -6.50 3.41 2.79
C LEU A 32 -7.36 2.14 2.72
N LYS A 33 -8.69 2.28 2.72
CA LYS A 33 -9.60 1.15 2.51
C LYS A 33 -9.39 0.50 1.14
N LEU A 34 -9.18 1.29 0.09
CA LEU A 34 -8.91 0.77 -1.25
C LEU A 34 -7.61 -0.03 -1.30
N TYR A 35 -6.54 0.48 -0.67
CA TYR A 35 -5.27 -0.24 -0.54
C TYR A 35 -5.46 -1.58 0.17
N LEU A 36 -6.11 -1.58 1.34
CA LEU A 36 -6.35 -2.80 2.11
C LEU A 36 -7.24 -3.79 1.35
N ALA A 37 -8.27 -3.30 0.65
CA ALA A 37 -9.12 -4.13 -0.20
C ALA A 37 -8.33 -4.80 -1.33
N TYR A 38 -7.41 -4.08 -1.97
CA TYR A 38 -6.53 -4.68 -2.98
C TYR A 38 -5.66 -5.79 -2.37
N VAL A 39 -5.05 -5.55 -1.21
CA VAL A 39 -4.19 -6.53 -0.53
C VAL A 39 -4.98 -7.80 -0.19
N VAL A 40 -6.19 -7.65 0.35
CA VAL A 40 -7.05 -8.79 0.68
C VAL A 40 -7.47 -9.54 -0.59
N ASN A 41 -7.86 -8.83 -1.64
CA ASN A 41 -8.38 -9.45 -2.87
C ASN A 41 -7.30 -10.16 -3.69
N THR A 42 -6.07 -9.66 -3.66
CA THR A 42 -4.98 -10.17 -4.51
C THR A 42 -3.91 -10.96 -3.75
N ALA A 43 -4.00 -11.02 -2.42
CA ALA A 43 -3.00 -11.59 -1.53
C ALA A 43 -1.57 -11.06 -1.79
N ARG A 44 -1.46 -9.84 -2.33
CA ARG A 44 -0.19 -9.18 -2.64
C ARG A 44 -0.31 -7.67 -2.46
N ILE A 45 0.84 -7.01 -2.43
CA ILE A 45 0.94 -5.56 -2.31
C ILE A 45 0.73 -4.91 -3.71
N PRO A 46 0.02 -3.76 -3.82
CA PRO A 46 -0.27 -3.06 -5.08
C PRO A 46 0.91 -2.27 -5.66
N PHE A 47 2.13 -2.78 -5.52
CA PHE A 47 3.30 -2.23 -6.18
C PHE A 47 4.33 -3.34 -6.36
N ASP A 48 5.10 -3.25 -7.45
CA ASP A 48 6.17 -4.19 -7.71
C ASP A 48 7.32 -3.92 -6.74
N ILE A 49 7.70 -4.96 -6.01
CA ILE A 49 8.86 -4.91 -5.12
C ILE A 49 10.06 -5.35 -5.94
N SER A 50 10.72 -4.40 -6.61
CA SER A 50 12.00 -4.65 -7.27
C SER A 50 13.13 -4.46 -6.26
N ALA A 51 13.77 -5.55 -5.84
CA ALA A 51 15.05 -5.48 -5.14
C ALA A 51 16.16 -5.20 -6.16
N THR A 52 16.30 -3.94 -6.61
CA THR A 52 17.40 -3.54 -7.50
C THR A 52 18.73 -3.33 -6.78
N ASP A 53 18.76 -3.39 -5.44
CA ASP A 53 20.00 -3.36 -4.67
C ASP A 53 20.03 -4.50 -3.65
N ASN A 54 20.71 -5.59 -4.03
CA ASN A 54 21.30 -6.60 -3.14
C ASN A 54 20.35 -7.50 -2.31
N ILE A 55 19.45 -8.26 -2.95
CA ILE A 55 19.02 -9.56 -2.39
C ILE A 55 19.20 -10.67 -3.45
N SER A 56 19.98 -11.66 -3.04
CA SER A 56 20.58 -12.76 -3.78
C SER A 56 19.66 -13.58 -4.69
N GLU A 57 20.27 -14.21 -5.69
CA GLU A 57 19.74 -15.13 -6.70
C GLU A 57 19.06 -16.42 -6.18
N SER A 58 18.33 -16.39 -5.05
CA SER A 58 17.82 -17.61 -4.41
C SER A 58 16.36 -17.95 -4.71
N LYS A 59 15.69 -17.27 -5.65
CA LYS A 59 14.34 -17.68 -6.11
C LYS A 59 14.18 -17.66 -7.64
N LYS A 60 15.15 -18.24 -8.36
CA LYS A 60 14.88 -18.88 -9.66
C LYS A 60 14.84 -20.40 -9.46
N LYS A 61 13.75 -20.93 -8.88
CA LYS A 61 13.36 -22.33 -9.15
C LYS A 61 11.92 -22.63 -8.74
N LYS A 62 11.24 -23.29 -9.68
CA LYS A 62 9.90 -23.90 -9.66
C LYS A 62 8.74 -23.01 -10.06
N VAL A 63 8.62 -22.76 -11.37
CA VAL A 63 7.39 -23.12 -12.10
C VAL A 63 7.80 -23.78 -13.42
N LYS A 64 7.54 -25.09 -13.46
CA LYS A 64 7.55 -26.05 -14.58
C LYS A 64 8.76 -26.11 -15.52
#